data_AF-A0A8T4ZYU7-F1
#
_entry.id   AF-A0A8T4ZYU7-F1
#
_cell.length_a   1.000
_cell.length_b   1.000
_cell.length_c   1.000
_cell.angle_alpha   90.00
_cell.angle_beta   90.00
_cell.angle_gamma   90.00
#
_symmetry.space_group_name_H-M   'P 1'
#
loop_
_entity.id
_entity.type
_entity.pdbx_description
1 polymer ?
#
loop_
_entity_poly.entity_id
_entity_poly.type
_entity_poly.pdbx_seq_one_letter_code
_entity_poly.pdbx_strand_id
1 'polypeptide(L)'
;MPRTVSSMVDVLELFYYGFLRLDRLDVEVVKLDENELVTRSRNSCPILWLALRLNLDTRWVCREVSEPVCKYVLKRMNKALVFKRNYSHIRPYRESCEERIYLRKKADGS
;
A
#
# COMPACT_ATOMS: atom_id res chain seq x y z
N MET A 1 -9.72 6.84 18.33
CA MET A 1 -8.45 7.41 17.82
C MET A 1 -7.93 6.54 16.70
N PRO A 2 -7.36 7.07 15.60
CA PRO A 2 -6.57 6.22 14.71
C PRO A 2 -5.46 5.60 15.57
N ARG A 3 -5.37 4.27 15.58
CA ARG A 3 -4.29 3.57 16.29
C ARG A 3 -2.98 4.03 15.68
N THR A 4 -2.08 4.59 16.49
CA THR A 4 -0.74 4.95 16.07
C THR A 4 0.06 3.68 15.81
N VAL A 5 0.85 3.65 14.74
CA VAL A 5 1.72 2.53 14.40
C VAL A 5 3.14 2.81 14.90
N SER A 6 3.74 1.82 15.55
CA SER A 6 5.08 1.90 16.15
C SER A 6 6.12 1.05 15.42
N SER A 7 5.69 0.06 14.63
CA SER A 7 6.55 -0.83 13.85
C SER A 7 5.98 -1.12 12.46
N MET A 8 6.78 -1.70 11.55
CA MET A 8 6.28 -2.19 10.25
C MET A 8 5.35 -3.40 10.39
N VAL A 9 5.45 -4.16 11.48
CA VAL A 9 4.48 -5.21 11.82
C VAL A 9 3.11 -4.58 12.10
N ASP A 10 3.05 -3.49 12.86
CA ASP A 10 1.80 -2.76 13.10
C ASP A 10 1.22 -2.21 11.80
N VAL A 11 2.08 -1.75 10.87
CA VAL A 11 1.63 -1.31 9.54
C VAL A 11 0.98 -2.48 8.80
N LEU A 12 1.62 -3.64 8.74
CA LEU A 12 1.05 -4.83 8.10
C LEU A 12 -0.32 -5.19 8.70
N GLU A 13 -0.40 -5.28 10.03
CA GLU A 13 -1.61 -5.70 10.73
C GLU A 13 -2.74 -4.66 10.65
N LEU A 14 -2.44 -3.39 10.92
CA LEU A 14 -3.46 -2.35 11.02
C LEU A 14 -3.84 -1.74 9.68
N PHE A 15 -2.89 -1.60 8.74
CA PHE A 15 -3.18 -1.03 7.42
C PHE A 15 -3.67 -2.08 6.43
N TYR A 16 -2.91 -3.16 6.20
CA TYR A 16 -3.29 -4.16 5.18
C TYR A 16 -4.46 -5.04 5.65
N TYR A 17 -4.39 -5.61 6.85
CA TYR A 17 -5.44 -6.52 7.33
C TYR A 17 -6.59 -5.77 8.03
N GLY A 18 -6.29 -4.68 8.74
CA GLY A 18 -7.29 -3.87 9.43
C GLY A 18 -8.06 -2.95 8.50
N PHE A 19 -7.38 -1.95 7.93
CA PHE A 19 -8.00 -0.89 7.13
C PHE A 19 -8.40 -1.36 5.73
N LEU A 20 -7.48 -1.95 4.97
CA LEU A 20 -7.75 -2.45 3.62
C LEU A 20 -8.55 -3.76 3.63
N ARG A 21 -8.61 -4.45 4.77
CA ARG A 21 -9.34 -5.72 4.96
C ARG A 21 -8.91 -6.79 3.97
N LEU A 22 -7.62 -6.84 3.64
CA LEU A 22 -7.09 -7.88 2.78
C LEU A 22 -7.01 -9.20 3.55
N ASP A 23 -7.24 -10.32 2.86
CA ASP A 23 -6.95 -11.62 3.40
C ASP A 23 -5.43 -11.82 3.49
N ARG A 24 -4.96 -12.52 4.52
CA ARG A 24 -3.54 -12.83 4.69
C ARG A 24 -3.00 -13.69 3.55
N LEU A 25 -3.83 -14.57 2.98
CA LEU A 25 -3.49 -15.42 1.84
C LEU A 25 -3.29 -14.62 0.55
N ASP A 26 -3.89 -13.43 0.46
CA ASP A 26 -3.76 -12.54 -0.69
C ASP A 26 -2.55 -11.61 -0.61
N VAL A 27 -1.87 -11.53 0.55
CA VAL A 27 -0.77 -10.60 0.80
C VAL A 27 0.53 -11.37 1.02
N GLU A 28 1.38 -11.35 0.01
CA GLU A 28 2.74 -11.84 0.11
C GLU A 28 3.64 -10.74 0.69
N VAL A 29 4.32 -11.01 1.81
CA VAL A 29 5.30 -10.10 2.39
C VAL A 29 6.66 -10.38 1.75
N VAL A 30 7.08 -9.49 0.84
CA VAL A 30 8.37 -9.59 0.13
C VAL A 30 9.52 -9.13 1.03
N LYS A 31 9.27 -8.12 1.86
CA LYS A 31 10.24 -7.57 2.80
C LYS A 31 9.52 -7.00 4.02
N LEU A 32 10.06 -7.27 5.20
CA LEU A 32 9.58 -6.70 6.46
C LEU A 32 10.78 -6.51 7.39
N ASP A 33 11.19 -5.26 7.58
CA ASP A 33 12.21 -4.88 8.55
C ASP A 33 11.74 -3.68 9.39
N GLU A 34 12.62 -3.12 10.21
CA GLU A 34 12.32 -2.00 11.10
C GLU A 34 11.95 -0.69 10.37
N ASN A 35 12.39 -0.52 9.12
CA ASN A 35 12.29 0.71 8.34
C ASN A 35 11.42 0.59 7.09
N GLU A 36 11.12 -0.63 6.64
CA GLU A 36 10.49 -0.89 5.35
C GLU A 36 9.62 -2.16 5.36
N LEU A 37 8.47 -2.04 4.71
CA LEU A 37 7.56 -3.12 4.36
C LEU A 37 7.33 -3.10 2.84
N VAL A 38 7.53 -4.24 2.18
CA VAL A 38 7.18 -4.45 0.77
C VAL A 38 6.21 -5.62 0.70
N THR A 39 5.08 -5.41 0.04
CA THR A 39 4.05 -6.42 -0.14
C THR A 39 3.69 -6.60 -1.61
N ARG A 40 3.19 -7.79 -1.94
CA ARG A 40 2.54 -8.10 -3.22
C ARG A 40 1.14 -8.62 -2.94
N SER A 41 0.13 -7.89 -3.42
CA SER A 41 -1.27 -8.24 -3.18
C SER A 41 -1.95 -8.82 -4.43
N ARG A 42 -2.67 -9.93 -4.23
CA ARG A 42 -3.45 -10.65 -5.26
C ARG A 42 -4.96 -10.65 -4.99
N ASN A 43 -5.40 -9.89 -3.99
CA ASN A 43 -6.80 -9.75 -3.59
C ASN A 43 -7.76 -9.42 -4.75
N SER A 44 -9.05 -9.74 -4.56
CA SER A 44 -10.14 -9.32 -5.45
C SER A 44 -10.34 -7.79 -5.39
N CYS A 45 -9.53 -7.06 -6.14
CA CYS A 45 -9.42 -5.61 -6.06
C CYS A 45 -10.57 -4.91 -6.80
N PRO A 46 -11.42 -4.12 -6.12
CA PRO A 46 -12.53 -3.41 -6.77
C PRO A 46 -12.05 -2.35 -7.76
N ILE A 47 -10.87 -1.76 -7.51
CA ILE A 47 -10.27 -0.77 -8.41
C ILE A 47 -9.86 -1.41 -9.74
N LEU A 48 -9.23 -2.59 -9.68
CA LEU A 48 -8.88 -3.35 -10.88
C LEU A 48 -10.13 -3.76 -11.65
N TRP A 49 -11.13 -4.32 -10.95
CA TRP A 49 -12.39 -4.73 -11.57
C TRP A 49 -13.07 -3.57 -12.29
N LEU A 50 -13.17 -2.40 -11.64
CA LEU A 50 -13.78 -1.20 -12.21
C LEU A 50 -13.00 -0.68 -13.42
N ALA A 51 -11.67 -0.61 -13.32
CA ALA A 51 -10.82 -0.14 -14.41
C ALA A 51 -10.99 -1.02 -15.66
N LEU A 52 -10.98 -2.35 -15.48
CA LEU A 52 -11.22 -3.30 -16.58
C LEU A 52 -12.62 -3.15 -17.17
N ARG A 53 -13.65 -3.01 -16.32
CA ARG A 53 -15.05 -2.88 -16.76
C ARG A 53 -15.32 -1.62 -17.58
N LEU A 54 -14.59 -0.55 -17.29
CA LEU A 54 -14.68 0.76 -17.96
C LEU A 54 -13.63 0.96 -19.06
N ASN A 55 -12.80 -0.06 -19.34
CA ASN A 55 -11.70 0.01 -20.29
C ASN A 55 -10.72 1.17 -20.01
N LEU A 56 -10.39 1.39 -18.74
CA LEU A 56 -9.44 2.40 -18.26
C LEU A 56 -8.10 1.75 -17.90
N ASP A 57 -7.00 2.51 -18.05
CA ASP A 57 -5.69 2.07 -17.56
C ASP A 57 -5.70 1.98 -16.03
N THR A 58 -5.49 0.77 -15.51
CA THR A 58 -5.47 0.52 -14.05
C THR A 58 -4.38 1.32 -13.35
N ARG A 59 -3.26 1.63 -14.00
CA ARG A 59 -2.19 2.48 -13.44
C ARG A 59 -2.71 3.88 -13.14
N TRP A 60 -3.46 4.45 -14.09
CA TRP A 60 -4.04 5.77 -13.94
C TRP A 60 -5.10 5.78 -12.83
N VAL A 61 -6.05 4.83 -12.86
CA VAL A 61 -7.10 4.75 -11.83
C VAL A 61 -6.50 4.54 -10.43
N CYS A 62 -5.51 3.65 -10.30
CA CYS A 62 -4.84 3.42 -9.01
C CYS A 62 -4.10 4.66 -8.50
N ARG A 63 -3.51 5.47 -9.39
CA ARG A 63 -2.78 6.69 -9.04
C ARG A 63 -3.71 7.79 -8.56
N GLU A 64 -4.84 7.97 -9.22
CA GLU A 64 -5.76 9.07 -8.94
C GLU A 64 -6.75 8.73 -7.82
N VAL A 65 -7.13 7.46 -7.65
CA VAL A 65 -8.19 7.05 -6.72
C VAL A 65 -7.64 6.34 -5.50
N SER A 66 -6.84 5.29 -5.69
CA SER A 66 -6.44 4.41 -4.58
C SER A 66 -5.25 4.94 -3.78
N GLU A 67 -4.18 5.34 -4.46
CA GLU A 67 -2.94 5.78 -3.83
C GLU A 67 -3.12 6.99 -2.88
N PRO A 68 -3.92 8.02 -3.21
CA PRO A 68 -4.14 9.15 -2.31
C PRO A 68 -4.80 8.74 -0.99
N VAL A 69 -5.75 7.81 -1.03
CA VAL A 69 -6.41 7.27 0.16
C VAL A 69 -5.42 6.51 1.04
N CYS A 70 -4.61 5.62 0.43
CA CYS A 70 -3.56 4.89 1.14
C CYS A 70 -2.57 5.84 1.83
N LYS A 71 -2.09 6.87 1.10
CA LYS A 71 -1.21 7.91 1.65
C LYS A 71 -1.85 8.66 2.81
N TYR A 72 -3.11 9.06 2.67
CA TYR A 72 -3.82 9.80 3.70
C TYR A 72 -3.95 9.00 4.99
N VAL A 73 -4.36 7.73 4.89
CA VAL A 73 -4.53 6.85 6.05
C VAL A 73 -3.20 6.58 6.75
N LEU A 74 -2.17 6.20 6.00
CA LEU A 74 -0.84 5.95 6.57
C LEU A 74 -0.26 7.19 7.25
N LYS A 75 -0.44 8.38 6.66
CA LYS A 75 -0.01 9.66 7.26
C LYS A 75 -0.74 9.97 8.57
N ARG A 76 -1.99 9.50 8.74
CA ARG A 76 -2.76 9.62 10.00
C ARG A 76 -2.29 8.62 11.05
N MET A 77 -1.80 7.44 10.65
CA MET A 77 -1.26 6.43 11.55
C MET A 77 0.14 6.80 12.05
N ASN A 78 1.00 7.30 11.16
CA ASN A 78 2.32 7.84 11.48
C ASN A 78 2.80 8.78 10.35
N LYS A 79 3.06 10.05 10.69
CA LYS A 79 3.46 11.10 9.71
C LYS A 79 4.79 10.83 9.01
N ALA A 80 5.64 9.96 9.56
CA ALA A 80 6.92 9.59 8.97
C ALA A 80 6.80 8.50 7.91
N LEU A 81 5.66 7.80 7.81
CA LEU A 81 5.46 6.76 6.81
C LEU A 81 5.26 7.35 5.42
N VAL A 82 5.92 6.74 4.44
CA VAL A 82 5.80 7.04 3.02
C VAL A 82 5.30 5.81 2.31
N PHE A 83 4.21 5.97 1.55
CA PHE A 83 3.64 4.94 0.70
C PHE A 83 4.01 5.20 -0.76
N LYS A 84 4.48 4.15 -1.45
CA LYS A 84 4.71 4.14 -2.89
C LYS A 84 4.16 2.87 -3.50
N ARG A 85 3.41 3.00 -4.58
CA ARG A 85 2.98 1.88 -5.42
C ARG A 85 3.97 1.66 -6.55
N ASN A 86 4.31 0.41 -6.86
CA ASN A 86 5.15 0.08 -7.99
C ASN A 86 4.28 -0.07 -9.26
N TYR A 87 4.20 0.99 -10.08
CA TYR A 87 3.43 0.96 -11.33
C TYR A 87 4.03 0.10 -12.43
N SER A 88 5.28 -0.34 -12.29
CA SER A 88 5.89 -1.36 -13.16
C SER A 88 5.48 -2.78 -12.76
N HIS A 89 4.89 -2.96 -11.57
CA HIS A 89 4.40 -4.23 -11.05
C HIS A 89 2.96 -4.11 -10.51
N ILE A 90 2.01 -3.99 -11.44
CA ILE A 90 0.58 -3.81 -11.13
C ILE A 90 -0.30 -4.61 -12.08
N ARG A 91 -1.37 -5.20 -11.55
CA ARG A 91 -2.40 -5.88 -12.36
C ARG A 91 -3.14 -4.88 -13.28
N PRO A 92 -3.55 -5.27 -14.49
CA PRO A 92 -3.42 -6.63 -15.09
C PRO A 92 -2.06 -6.89 -15.77
N TYR A 93 -1.12 -5.95 -15.76
CA TYR A 93 0.15 -6.07 -16.49
C TYR A 93 1.17 -7.00 -15.83
N ARG A 94 0.95 -7.35 -14.56
CA ARG A 94 1.65 -8.37 -13.77
C ARG A 94 0.65 -9.22 -13.00
N GLU A 95 1.13 -10.28 -12.35
CA GLU A 95 0.36 -11.23 -11.56
C GLU A 95 -0.13 -10.69 -10.21
N SER A 96 0.46 -9.60 -9.72
CA SER A 96 0.12 -8.97 -8.43
C SER A 96 0.32 -7.45 -8.48
N CYS A 97 -0.03 -6.77 -7.40
CA CYS A 97 0.27 -5.35 -7.19
C CYS A 97 1.34 -5.21 -6.10
N GLU A 98 2.48 -4.63 -6.43
CA GLU A 98 3.56 -4.41 -5.48
C GLU A 98 3.53 -3.00 -4.89
N GLU A 99 3.71 -2.92 -3.58
CA GLU A 99 3.67 -1.67 -2.82
C GLU A 99 4.77 -1.66 -1.78
N ARG A 100 5.25 -0.46 -1.47
CA ARG A 100 6.31 -0.22 -0.49
C ARG A 100 5.90 0.86 0.49
N ILE A 101 6.04 0.55 1.76
CA ILE A 101 5.89 1.50 2.87
C ILE A 101 7.22 1.61 3.59
N TYR A 102 7.69 2.82 3.84
CA TYR A 102 8.97 3.03 4.52
C TYR A 102 8.96 4.29 5.39
N LEU A 103 9.84 4.32 6.38
CA LEU A 103 10.06 5.51 7.20
C LEU A 103 10.90 6.53 6.42
N ARG A 104 10.41 7.78 6.36
CA ARG A 104 11.21 8.90 5.86
C ARG A 104 12.35 9.13 6.86
N LYS A 105 13.59 8.97 6.41
CA LYS A 105 14.76 9.42 7.18
C LYS A 105 14.56 10.90 7.50
N LYS A 106 14.75 11.30 8.76
CA LYS A 106 14.82 12.72 9.10
C LYS A 106 15.95 13.30 8.24
N ALA A 107 15.70 14.41 7.57
CA ALA A 107 16.81 15.19 7.03
C ALA A 107 17.60 15.64 8.26
N ASP A 108 18.86 15.24 8.35
CA ASP A 108 19.77 15.76 9.36
C ASP A 108 19.76 17.28 9.23
N GLY A 109 19.43 17.96 10.33
CA GLY A 109 19.19 19.40 10.35
C GLY A 109 20.37 20.16 9.77
N SER A 110 20.06 21.04 8.81
CA SER A 110 20.89 22.21 8.50
C SER A 110 20.66 23.29 9.54
#